data_AF-A0A2E1L441-F1
#
_entry.id   AF-A0A2E1L441-F1
#
_cell.length_a   1.000
_cell.length_b   1.000
_cell.length_c   1.000
_cell.angle_alpha   90.00
_cell.angle_beta   90.00
_cell.angle_gamma   90.00
#
_symmetry.space_group_name_H-M   'P 1'
#
loop_
_entity.id
_entity.type
_entity.pdbx_description
1 polymer ?
#
loop_
_entity_poly.entity_id
_entity_poly.type
_entity_poly.pdbx_seq_one_letter_code
_entity_poly.pdbx_strand_id
1 'polypeptide(L)' 'MENLYADIGNTLKRNYSNSTAWFITSNIEALKFVGLRPSRKIKLFNAKLESIFAKYELYDGSKKAKKNL' A
#
# COMPACT_ATOMS: atom_id res chain seq x y z
N MET A 1 -15.99 -2.63 -0.88
CA MET A 1 -14.74 -1.85 -0.75
C MET A 1 -13.49 -2.69 -1.00
N GLU A 2 -13.47 -3.96 -0.59
CA GLU A 2 -12.30 -4.85 -0.71
C GLU A 2 -11.75 -4.93 -2.15
N ASN A 3 -12.63 -5.07 -3.14
CA ASN A 3 -12.24 -5.14 -4.56
C ASN A 3 -11.48 -3.90 -5.03
N LEU A 4 -11.93 -2.69 -4.66
CA LEU A 4 -11.26 -1.45 -5.07
C LEU A 4 -9.82 -1.39 -4.55
N TYR A 5 -9.60 -1.67 -3.27
CA TYR A 5 -8.26 -1.63 -2.68
C TYR A 5 -7.36 -2.74 -3.21
N ALA A 6 -7.93 -3.93 -3.46
CA ALA A 6 -7.21 -5.02 -4.12
C ALA A 6 -6.79 -4.65 -5.55
N ASP A 7 -7.69 -4.04 -6.33
CA ASP A 7 -7.43 -3.61 -7.70
C ASP A 7 -6.38 -2.48 -7.75
N ILE A 8 -6.44 -1.53 -6.81
CA ILE A 8 -5.40 -0.51 -6.66
C ILE A 8 -4.05 -1.17 -6.39
N GLY A 9 -3.99 -2.11 -5.45
CA GLY A 9 -2.75 -2.85 -5.13
C GLY A 9 -2.18 -3.59 -6.33
N ASN A 10 -3.04 -4.30 -7.07
CA ASN A 10 -2.68 -5.01 -8.29
C ASN A 10 -2.16 -4.05 -9.38
N THR A 11 -2.82 -2.91 -9.56
CA THR A 11 -2.44 -1.90 -10.53
C THR A 11 -1.07 -1.31 -10.20
N LEU A 12 -0.85 -0.92 -8.95
CA LEU A 12 0.44 -0.40 -8.48
C LEU A 12 1.57 -1.39 -8.69
N LYS A 13 1.34 -2.67 -8.39
CA LYS A 13 2.35 -3.72 -8.54
C LYS A 13 2.70 -4.02 -10.01
N ARG A 14 1.72 -3.97 -10.92
CA ARG A 14 1.91 -4.34 -12.34
C ARG A 14 2.42 -3.20 -13.20
N ASN A 15 1.91 -1.99 -12.98
CA ASN A 15 2.08 -0.88 -13.91
C ASN A 15 3.03 0.21 -13.39
N TYR A 16 3.34 0.20 -12.09
CA TYR A 16 4.08 1.29 -11.44
C TYR A 16 5.31 0.78 -10.66
N SER A 17 5.98 -0.26 -11.16
CA SER A 17 7.25 -0.76 -10.62
C SER A 17 8.31 0.37 -10.52
N ASN A 18 9.20 0.27 -9.54
CA ASN A 18 10.27 1.26 -9.27
C ASN A 18 9.77 2.68 -8.97
N SER A 19 8.56 2.81 -8.42
CA SER A 19 7.99 4.09 -8.01
C SER A 19 7.63 4.10 -6.52
N THR A 20 7.27 5.28 -6.02
CA THR A 20 6.75 5.44 -4.66
C THR A 20 5.31 5.90 -4.72
N ALA A 21 4.40 5.16 -4.08
CA ALA A 21 3.00 5.54 -3.92
C ALA A 21 2.73 5.95 -2.47
N TRP A 22 1.84 6.92 -2.28
CA TRP A 22 1.39 7.36 -0.96
C TRP A 22 -0.12 7.38 -0.90
N PHE A 23 -0.69 6.77 0.14
CA PHE A 23 -2.14 6.79 0.39
C PHE A 23 -2.44 7.63 1.61
N ILE A 24 -3.43 8.51 1.51
CA ILE A 24 -4.10 9.13 2.65
C ILE A 24 -5.45 8.45 2.84
N THR A 25 -5.69 7.88 4.02
CA THR A 25 -6.96 7.20 4.30
C THR A 25 -7.33 7.31 5.77
N SER A 26 -8.60 7.56 6.05
CA SER A 26 -9.21 7.40 7.38
C SER A 26 -9.69 5.97 7.63
N ASN A 27 -9.83 5.15 6.58
CA ASN A 27 -10.21 3.75 6.69
C ASN A 27 -8.96 2.87 6.74
N ILE A 28 -8.55 2.52 7.97
CA ILE A 28 -7.34 1.75 8.27
C ILE A 28 -7.52 0.28 7.88
N GLU A 29 -8.74 -0.25 8.01
CA GLU A 29 -9.04 -1.65 7.65
C GLU A 29 -8.91 -1.88 6.15
N ALA A 30 -9.28 -0.88 5.35
CA ALA A 30 -9.18 -0.95 3.89
C ALA A 30 -7.74 -1.20 3.39
N LEU A 31 -6.74 -0.71 4.14
CA LEU A 31 -5.32 -0.93 3.80
C LEU A 31 -4.92 -2.40 3.80
N LYS A 32 -5.65 -3.28 4.53
CA LYS A 32 -5.39 -4.73 4.55
C LYS A 32 -5.63 -5.36 3.16
N PHE A 33 -6.57 -4.82 2.39
CA PHE A 33 -6.95 -5.36 1.09
C PHE A 33 -6.03 -4.91 -0.05
N VAL A 34 -5.16 -3.92 0.18
CA VAL A 34 -4.19 -3.45 -0.83
C VAL A 34 -3.18 -4.52 -1.22
N GLY A 35 -2.94 -5.52 -0.37
CA GLY A 35 -2.00 -6.63 -0.68
C GLY A 35 -0.53 -6.20 -0.79
N LEU A 36 -0.22 -4.94 -0.49
CA LEU A 36 1.13 -4.39 -0.43
C LEU A 36 1.47 -4.03 1.02
N ARG A 37 2.74 -4.23 1.41
CA ARG A 37 3.23 -3.82 2.71
C ARG A 37 3.69 -2.36 2.65
N PRO A 38 3.11 -1.44 3.44
CA PRO A 38 3.61 -0.08 3.50
C PRO A 38 5.00 -0.06 4.15
N SER A 39 5.91 0.73 3.58
CA SER A 39 7.26 0.96 4.12
C SER A 39 7.25 1.96 5.27
N ARG A 40 6.27 2.87 5.30
CA ARG A 40 6.06 3.84 6.39
C ARG A 40 4.57 4.10 6.61
N LYS A 41 4.18 4.33 7.86
CA LYS A 41 2.85 4.84 8.22
C LYS A 41 3.03 6.07 9.12
N ILE A 42 2.34 7.16 8.78
CA ILE A 42 2.33 8.40 9.56
C ILE A 42 0.89 8.66 9.97
N LYS A 43 0.61 8.75 11.28
CA LYS A 43 -0.70 9.20 11.75
C LYS A 43 -0.79 10.71 11.57
N LEU A 44 -1.91 11.17 11.03
CA LEU A 44 -2.21 12.58 10.86
C LEU A 44 -3.70 12.84 11.00
N PHE A 45 -4.08 14.11 11.03
CA PHE A 45 -5.48 14.51 11.00
C PHE A 45 -5.76 15.23 9.68
N ASN A 46 -6.69 14.68 8.90
CA ASN A 46 -7.28 15.41 7.78
C ASN A 46 -8.40 16.29 8.33
N ALA A 47 -8.04 17.52 8.73
CA ALA A 47 -8.86 18.40 9.55
C ALA A 47 -9.26 17.75 10.90
N LYS A 48 -10.52 17.35 11.06
CA LYS A 48 -11.01 16.69 12.28
C LYS A 48 -11.00 15.16 12.21
N LEU A 49 -10.57 14.59 11.07
CA LEU A 49 -10.63 13.16 10.80
C LEU A 49 -9.26 12.53 11.03
N GLU A 50 -9.14 11.59 11.98
CA GLU A 50 -7.92 10.80 12.13
C GLU A 50 -7.68 9.97 10.87
N SER A 51 -6.45 10.01 10.35
CA SER A 51 -6.07 9.36 9.10
C SER A 51 -4.63 8.88 9.14
N ILE A 52 -4.29 8.00 8.20
CA ILE A 52 -2.94 7.49 8.01
C ILE A 52 -2.45 7.89 6.64
N PHE A 53 -1.21 8.39 6.59
CA PHE A 53 -0.44 8.55 5.38
C PHE A 53 0.54 7.38 5.24
N ALA A 54 0.21 6.45 4.35
CA ALA A 54 0.93 5.20 4.15
C ALA A 54 1.81 5.29 2.89
N LYS A 55 3.12 5.08 3.05
CA LYS A 55 4.09 5.00 1.95
C LYS A 55 4.21 3.56 1.46
N TYR A 56 4.24 3.39 0.15
CA TYR A 56 4.54 2.15 -0.53
C TYR A 56 5.74 2.35 -1.45
N GLU A 57 6.81 1.59 -1.23
CA GLU A 57 7.94 1.50 -2.14
C GLU A 57 7.69 0.32 -3.06
N LEU A 58 7.39 0.61 -4.33
CA LEU A 58 7.11 -0.36 -5.37
C LEU A 58 8.42 -0.72 -6.04
N TYR A 59 8.81 -1.98 -5.97
CA TYR A 59 10.04 -2.50 -6.56
C TYR A 59 9.69 -3.65 -7.47
N ASP A 60 10.53 -3.87 -8.47
CA ASP A 60 10.35 -4.99 -9.38
C ASP A 60 10.70 -6.33 -8.70
N GLY A 61 9.95 -7.38 -9.03
CA GLY A 61 10.11 -8.70 -8.42
C GLY A 61 9.47 -8.87 -7.02
N SER A 62 10.04 -9.77 -6.21
CA SER A 62 9.46 -10.21 -4.93
C SER A 62 10.53 -10.28 -3.85
N LYS A 63 10.26 -9.68 -2.67
CA LYS A 63 11.07 -9.86 -1.45
C LYS A 63 10.91 -11.24 -0.79
N LYS A 64 10.01 -12.11 -1.24
CA LYS A 64 10.02 -13.50 -0.78
C LYS A 64 11.35 -14.10 -1.19
N ALA A 65 12.17 -14.45 -0.19
CA ALA A 65 13.39 -15.20 -0.41
C ALA A 65 13.04 -16.40 -1.30
N LYS A 66 13.74 -16.55 -2.44
CA LYS A 66 13.68 -17.81 -3.18
C LYS A 66 14.14 -18.88 -2.21
N LYS A 67 13.22 -19.75 -1.81
CA LYS A 67 13.55 -20.94 -1.05
C LYS A 67 14.29 -21.84 -2.04
N ASN A 68 15.61 -21.74 -2.09
CA ASN A 68 16.43 -22.68 -2.83
C ASN A 68 16.23 -24.04 -2.16
N LEU A 69 15.60 -24.97 -2.88
CA LEU A 69 15.56 -26.40 -2.59
C LEU A 69 16.75 -27.04 -3.28
#